data_AF-A0A963BIX1-F1
#
_entry.id   AF-A0A963BIX1-F1
#
_cell.length_a   1.000
_cell.length_b   1.000
_cell.length_c   1.000
_cell.angle_alpha   90.00
_cell.angle_beta   90.00
_cell.angle_gamma   90.00
#
_symmetry.space_group_name_H-M   'P 1'
#
loop_
_entity.id
_entity.type
_entity.pdbx_description
1 polymer ?
#
loop_
_entity_poly.entity_id
_entity_poly.type
_entity_poly.pdbx_seq_one_letter_code
_entity_poly.pdbx_strand_id
1 'polypeptide(L)' 'MATIRRAIISVSDKTGIESFARELSKRGVEILSTGGTAKMLHGAGITVTEVSDYTGFPEMMDG' A
#
# COMPACT_ATOMS: atom_id res chain seq x y z
N MET A 1 -23.97 0.04 -6.34
CA MET A 1 -22.80 -0.45 -5.55
C MET A 1 -21.79 0.67 -5.42
N ALA A 2 -21.10 0.78 -4.29
CA ALA A 2 -20.06 1.78 -4.09
C ALA A 2 -18.75 1.35 -4.78
N THR A 3 -18.07 2.29 -5.45
CA THR A 3 -16.75 2.06 -6.06
C THR A 3 -15.66 2.30 -5.02
N ILE A 4 -14.76 1.32 -4.86
CA ILE A 4 -13.58 1.48 -4.03
C ILE A 4 -12.63 2.45 -4.72
N ARG A 5 -12.25 3.54 -4.04
CA ARG A 5 -11.32 4.56 -4.58
C ARG A 5 -9.91 4.44 -4.00
N ARG A 6 -9.79 3.88 -2.80
CA ARG A 6 -8.54 3.82 -2.04
C ARG A 6 -8.51 2.57 -1.16
N ALA A 7 -7.34 1.99 -0.98
CA ALA A 7 -7.09 0.86 -0.09
C ALA A 7 -5.84 1.11 0.77
N ILE A 8 -5.88 0.73 2.05
CA ILE A 8 -4.70 0.67 2.93
C ILE A 8 -4.29 -0.80 3.02
N ILE A 9 -3.03 -1.11 2.72
CA ILE A 9 -2.48 -2.47 2.78
C ILE A 9 -1.37 -2.50 3.82
N SER A 10 -1.56 -3.25 4.90
CA SER A 10 -0.55 -3.48 5.94
C SER A 10 -0.68 -4.91 6.44
N VAL A 11 0.30 -5.74 6.09
CA VAL A 11 0.25 -7.19 6.37
C VAL A 11 1.63 -7.74 6.74
N SER A 12 1.63 -8.67 7.68
CA SER A 12 2.84 -9.40 8.07
C SER A 12 3.21 -10.43 7.00
N ASP A 13 2.27 -11.31 6.65
CA ASP A 13 2.40 -12.27 5.54
C ASP A 13 2.11 -11.56 4.21
N LYS A 14 3.09 -11.62 3.31
CA LYS A 14 3.10 -10.91 2.03
C LYS A 14 2.69 -11.81 0.86
N THR A 15 2.33 -13.06 1.14
CA THR A 15 1.91 -14.03 0.13
C THR A 15 0.75 -13.48 -0.70
N GLY A 16 0.95 -13.38 -2.02
CA GLY A 16 -0.08 -12.92 -2.97
C GLY A 16 -0.41 -11.42 -2.96
N ILE A 17 0.26 -10.60 -2.15
CA ILE A 17 -0.08 -9.18 -2.04
C ILE A 17 0.28 -8.39 -3.29
N GLU A 18 1.36 -8.76 -3.98
CA GLU A 18 1.74 -8.11 -5.22
C GLU A 18 0.63 -8.20 -6.28
N SER A 19 0.13 -9.41 -6.54
CA SER A 19 -0.93 -9.62 -7.54
C SER A 19 -2.22 -8.92 -7.14
N PHE A 20 -2.58 -8.97 -5.85
CA PHE A 20 -3.73 -8.26 -5.32
C PHE A 20 -3.64 -6.74 -5.50
N ALA A 21 -2.53 -6.13 -5.07
CA ALA A 21 -2.29 -4.69 -5.20
C ALA A 21 -2.22 -4.25 -6.67
N ARG A 22 -1.64 -5.07 -7.55
CA ARG A 22 -1.59 -4.81 -8.99
C ARG A 22 -2.99 -4.73 -9.60
N GLU A 23 -3.91 -5.61 -9.22
CA GLU A 23 -5.30 -5.58 -9.70
C GLU A 23 -6.07 -4.37 -9.16
N LEU A 24 -5.82 -3.97 -7.91
CA LEU A 24 -6.38 -2.73 -7.37
C LEU A 24 -5.89 -1.50 -8.15
N SER A 25 -4.58 -1.41 -8.38
CA SER A 25 -3.96 -0.30 -9.11
C SER A 25 -4.48 -0.21 -10.56
N LYS A 26 -4.61 -1.34 -11.26
CA LYS A 26 -5.23 -1.39 -12.61
C LYS A 26 -6.67 -0.86 -12.66
N ARG A 27 -7.40 -0.96 -11.54
CA ARG A 27 -8.77 -0.45 -11.40
C ARG A 27 -8.82 1.02 -10.97
N GLY A 28 -7.67 1.69 -10.85
CA GLY A 28 -7.58 3.09 -10.43
C GLY A 28 -7.73 3.27 -8.92
N VAL A 29 -7.52 2.22 -8.12
CA VAL A 29 -7.55 2.32 -6.66
C VAL A 29 -6.20 2.86 -6.18
N GLU A 30 -6.24 3.94 -5.41
CA GLU A 30 -5.05 4.47 -4.72
C GLU A 30 -4.63 3.53 -3.58
N ILE A 31 -3.34 3.22 -3.49
CA ILE A 31 -2.81 2.30 -2.47
C ILE A 31 -1.99 3.09 -1.47
N LEU A 32 -2.35 2.97 -0.20
CA LEU A 32 -1.55 3.45 0.93
C LEU A 32 -0.92 2.24 1.64
N SER A 33 0.34 2.37 2.04
CA SER A 33 1.02 1.34 2.82
C SER A 33 2.12 1.98 3.67
N THR A 34 2.74 1.19 4.54
CA THR A 34 3.91 1.61 5.33
C THR A 34 4.90 0.47 5.47
N GLY A 35 6.11 0.80 5.92
CA GLY A 35 7.12 -0.15 6.37
C GLY A 35 7.44 -1.24 5.35
N GLY A 36 7.46 -2.49 5.80
CA GLY A 36 7.85 -3.64 4.96
C GLY A 36 6.88 -3.95 3.81
N THR A 37 5.61 -3.58 3.93
CA THR A 37 4.62 -3.81 2.86
C THR A 37 4.79 -2.79 1.75
N ALA A 38 4.97 -1.51 2.09
CA ALA A 38 5.24 -0.46 1.10
C ALA A 38 6.52 -0.74 0.31
N LYS A 39 7.61 -1.12 0.99
CA LYS A 39 8.89 -1.50 0.36
C LYS A 39 8.73 -2.64 -0.66
N MET A 40 7.96 -3.67 -0.32
CA MET A 40 7.71 -4.80 -1.22
C MET A 40 6.90 -4.38 -2.45
N LEU A 41 5.85 -3.59 -2.27
CA LEU A 41 5.01 -3.10 -3.37
C LEU A 41 5.78 -2.16 -4.31
N HIS A 42 6.59 -1.24 -3.76
CA HIS A 42 7.48 -0.40 -4.56
C HIS A 42 8.49 -1.24 -5.36
N GLY A 43 9.09 -2.27 -4.75
CA GLY A 43 10.00 -3.19 -5.43
C GLY A 43 9.35 -3.93 -6.61
N ALA A 44 8.03 -4.16 -6.55
CA ALA A 44 7.24 -4.75 -7.63
C ALA A 44 6.75 -3.74 -8.69
N GLY A 45 7.18 -2.47 -8.59
CA GLY A 45 6.78 -1.38 -9.49
C GLY A 45 5.34 -0.91 -9.30
N ILE A 46 4.73 -1.18 -8.13
CA ILE A 46 3.38 -0.72 -7.80
C ILE A 46 3.49 0.65 -7.11
N THR A 47 2.73 1.63 -7.61
CA THR A 47 2.65 2.96 -6.98
C THR A 47 1.92 2.85 -5.65
N VAL A 48 2.58 3.33 -4.60
CA VAL A 48 2.08 3.38 -3.23
C VAL A 48 2.35 4.76 -2.66
N THR A 49 1.38 5.28 -1.92
CA THR A 49 1.56 6.45 -1.06
C THR A 49 1.95 5.96 0.34
N GLU A 50 3.11 6.39 0.85
CA GLU A 50 3.52 6.07 2.23
C GLU A 50 2.55 6.74 3.22
N VAL A 51 2.22 6.03 4.31
CA VAL A 51 1.31 6.58 5.35
C VAL A 51 1.91 7.83 6.00
N SER A 52 3.23 7.89 6.15
CA SER A 52 3.92 9.07 6.67
C SER A 52 3.76 10.29 5.75
N ASP A 53 3.85 10.10 4.44
CA ASP A 53 3.62 11.16 3.45
C ASP A 53 2.15 11.63 3.47
N TYR A 54 1.21 10.69 3.61
CA TYR A 54 -0.21 11.02 3.68
C TYR A 54 -0.59 11.81 4.95
N THR A 55 0.01 11.45 6.08
CA THR A 55 -0.30 12.04 7.39
C THR A 55 0.54 13.28 7.72
N GLY A 56 1.73 13.39 7.14
CA GLY A 56 2.76 14.36 7.51
C GLY A 56 3.52 14.01 8.80
N PHE A 57 3.33 12.80 9.35
CA PHE A 57 4.02 12.33 10.55
C PHE A 57 4.98 11.18 10.22
N PRO A 58 6.21 11.20 10.74
CA PRO A 58 7.14 10.10 10.54
C PRO A 58 6.67 8.83 11.27
N GLU A 59 7.12 7.67 10.79
CA GLU A 59 7.00 6.39 11.49
C GLU A 59 7.81 6.46 12.81
N MET A 60 7.30 5.87 13.90
CA MET A 60 7.89 5.96 15.24
C MET A 60 7.83 4.60 15.96
N MET A 61 8.71 4.38 16.94
CA MET A 61 8.69 3.19 17.82
C MET A 61 8.80 1.84 17.07
N ASP A 62 9.71 1.75 16.09
CA ASP A 62 9.96 0.57 15.24
C ASP A 62 8.76 0.07 14.42
N GLY A 63 7.78 0.96 14.18
CA GLY A 63 6.65 0.72 13.27
C GLY A 63 5.42 1.50 13.66
#